data_AF-A0A924YJT0-F1
#
_entry.id   AF-A0A924YJT0-F1
#
_cell.length_a   1.000
_cell.length_b   1.000
_cell.length_c   1.000
_cell.angle_alpha   90.00
_cell.angle_beta   90.00
_cell.angle_gamma   90.00
#
_symmetry.space_group_name_H-M   'P 1'
#
loop_
_entity.id
_entity.type
_entity.pdbx_description
1 polymer ?
#
loop_
_entity_poly.entity_id
_entity_poly.type
_entity_poly.pdbx_seq_one_letter_code
_entity_poly.pdbx_strand_id
1 'polypeptide(L)'
;DEVDVVRLEHFSGRETIVTWTRTAESAQVQIDATSDKGYLVDAYGSITMIRPNEVSEDSAGFYTLFLDGALCNNTDGCPVGGAVSMLIQPHGDITIQEIIHEVSEVLVFD
;
A
#
# COMPACT_ATOMS: atom_id res chain seq x y z
N ASP A 1 8.68 10.32 2.76
CA ASP A 1 7.42 11.09 2.59
C ASP A 1 7.07 11.25 1.13
N GLU A 2 6.98 10.10 0.46
CA GLU A 2 6.52 9.98 -0.91
C GLU A 2 5.10 9.45 -0.96
N VAL A 3 4.60 8.86 0.12
CA VAL A 3 3.26 8.27 0.21
C VAL A 3 2.31 9.11 1.05
N ASP A 4 1.07 9.26 0.57
CA ASP A 4 -0.07 9.67 1.39
C ASP A 4 -0.95 8.47 1.72
N VAL A 5 -1.57 8.54 2.90
CA VAL A 5 -2.41 7.48 3.44
C VAL A 5 -3.67 8.08 4.06
N VAL A 6 -4.83 7.51 3.73
CA VAL A 6 -6.11 7.81 4.36
C VAL A 6 -6.73 6.52 4.88
N ARG A 7 -7.10 6.51 6.16
CA ARG A 7 -7.83 5.41 6.78
C ARG A 7 -9.31 5.77 6.91
N LEU A 8 -10.18 4.90 6.41
CA LEU A 8 -11.63 5.01 6.51
C LEU A 8 -12.17 3.86 7.35
N GLU A 9 -12.82 4.18 8.47
CA GLU A 9 -13.48 3.19 9.31
C GLU A 9 -14.95 3.05 8.90
N HIS A 10 -15.41 1.82 8.72
CA HIS A 10 -16.76 1.53 8.29
C HIS A 10 -17.57 0.98 9.47
N PHE A 11 -18.82 1.43 9.61
CA PHE A 11 -19.74 0.94 10.64
C PHE A 11 -19.95 -0.59 10.60
N SER A 12 -19.66 -1.24 9.47
CA SER A 12 -19.73 -2.69 9.31
C SER A 12 -18.60 -3.47 10.00
N GLY A 13 -17.70 -2.80 10.74
CA GLY A 13 -16.52 -3.44 11.36
C GLY A 13 -15.39 -3.74 10.36
N ARG A 14 -15.36 -3.01 9.24
CA ARG A 14 -14.28 -3.05 8.24
C ARG A 14 -13.58 -1.70 8.21
N GLU A 15 -12.42 -1.68 7.59
CA GLU A 15 -11.72 -0.46 7.23
C GLU A 15 -11.26 -0.50 5.78
N THR A 16 -11.06 0.68 5.20
CA THR A 16 -10.40 0.88 3.93
C THR A 16 -9.18 1.77 4.15
N ILE A 17 -7.99 1.28 3.83
CA ILE A 17 -6.78 2.07 3.76
C ILE A 17 -6.56 2.46 2.31
N VAL A 18 -6.57 3.76 2.01
CA VAL A 18 -6.29 4.33 0.69
C VAL A 18 -4.86 4.85 0.69
N THR A 19 -4.06 4.43 -0.28
CA THR A 19 -2.66 4.84 -0.41
C THR A 19 -2.34 5.26 -1.85
N TRP A 20 -1.45 6.24 -2.00
CA TRP A 20 -0.91 6.66 -3.30
C TRP A 20 0.42 7.39 -3.11
N THR A 21 1.22 7.46 -4.17
CA THR A 21 2.45 8.25 -4.22
C THR A 21 2.13 9.72 -4.52
N ARG A 22 2.79 10.65 -3.84
CA ARG A 22 2.77 12.10 -4.13
C ARG A 22 3.86 12.53 -5.11
N THR A 23 4.81 11.67 -5.40
CA THR A 23 5.99 11.98 -6.25
C THR A 23 5.99 11.09 -7.49
N ALA A 24 6.90 11.38 -8.44
CA ALA A 24 7.10 10.53 -9.62
C ALA A 24 7.80 9.19 -9.30
N GLU A 25 8.23 9.02 -8.05
CA GLU A 25 8.95 7.83 -7.60
C GLU A 25 7.95 6.78 -7.10
N SER A 26 8.22 5.52 -7.42
CA SER A 26 7.46 4.40 -6.90
C SER A 26 7.78 4.18 -5.43
N ALA A 27 6.78 3.85 -4.63
CA ALA A 27 6.96 3.55 -3.22
C ALA A 27 6.44 2.16 -2.87
N GLN A 28 6.93 1.63 -1.76
CA GLN A 28 6.40 0.41 -1.16
C GLN A 28 5.87 0.71 0.24
N VAL A 29 4.73 0.14 0.58
CA VAL A 29 4.10 0.31 1.90
C VAL A 29 3.82 -1.05 2.52
N GLN A 30 4.13 -1.19 3.80
CA GLN A 30 3.69 -2.31 4.63
C GLN A 30 2.55 -1.85 5.55
N ILE A 31 1.48 -2.65 5.59
CA ILE A 31 0.29 -2.37 6.42
C ILE A 31 0.05 -3.61 7.27
N ASP A 32 -0.03 -3.42 8.59
CA ASP A 32 -0.38 -4.51 9.50
C ASP A 32 -1.72 -5.15 9.09
N ALA A 33 -1.72 -6.47 9.07
CA ALA A 33 -2.91 -7.23 8.76
C ALA A 33 -3.76 -7.44 10.01
N THR A 34 -5.07 -7.28 9.88
CA THR A 34 -6.03 -7.58 10.95
C THR A 34 -6.74 -8.92 10.74
N SER A 35 -6.43 -9.62 9.64
CA SER A 35 -7.07 -10.85 9.20
C SER A 35 -6.15 -11.63 8.25
N ASP A 36 -6.45 -12.91 8.04
CA ASP A 36 -5.74 -13.82 7.13
C ASP A 36 -5.98 -13.52 5.64
N LYS A 37 -6.88 -12.58 5.33
CA LYS A 37 -7.17 -12.11 3.98
C LYS A 37 -7.63 -10.65 3.96
N GLY A 38 -7.25 -9.96 2.90
CA GLY A 38 -7.69 -8.61 2.56
C GLY A 38 -8.17 -8.55 1.11
N TYR A 39 -8.80 -7.44 0.74
CA TYR A 39 -9.15 -7.15 -0.64
C TYR A 39 -8.43 -5.90 -1.09
N LEU A 40 -7.62 -6.02 -2.13
CA LEU A 40 -6.99 -4.90 -2.80
C LEU A 40 -7.89 -4.44 -3.94
N VAL A 41 -8.19 -3.15 -3.96
CA VAL A 41 -8.97 -2.52 -5.01
C VAL A 41 -8.12 -1.45 -5.69
N ASP A 42 -7.98 -1.54 -7.01
CA ASP A 42 -7.25 -0.53 -7.79
C ASP A 42 -8.14 0.67 -8.16
N ALA A 43 -7.53 1.68 -8.78
CA ALA A 43 -8.22 2.90 -9.23
C ALA A 43 -9.34 2.65 -10.28
N TYR A 44 -9.35 1.47 -10.91
CA TYR A 44 -10.37 1.08 -11.90
C TYR A 44 -11.48 0.20 -11.30
N GLY A 45 -11.40 -0.10 -10.00
CA GLY A 45 -12.35 -0.94 -9.30
C GLY A 45 -12.12 -2.44 -9.47
N SER A 46 -10.96 -2.86 -9.99
CA SER A 46 -10.56 -4.26 -10.00
C SER A 46 -10.31 -4.73 -8.57
N ILE A 47 -10.83 -5.91 -8.21
CA ILE A 47 -10.73 -6.45 -6.85
C ILE A 47 -9.88 -7.72 -6.86
N THR A 48 -8.84 -7.73 -6.05
CA THR A 48 -7.96 -8.89 -5.84
C THR A 48 -7.95 -9.29 -4.37
N MET A 49 -8.18 -10.57 -4.07
CA MET A 49 -7.96 -11.07 -2.71
C MET A 49 -6.47 -11.30 -2.48
N ILE A 50 -5.95 -10.74 -1.39
CA ILE A 50 -4.55 -10.87 -0.99
C ILE A 50 -4.46 -11.50 0.40
N ARG A 51 -3.30 -12.09 0.70
CA ARG A 51 -2.98 -12.65 2.01
C ARG A 51 -1.77 -11.92 2.60
N PRO A 52 -1.70 -11.81 3.94
CA PRO A 52 -0.56 -11.19 4.59
C PRO A 52 0.68 -12.08 4.50
N ASN A 53 1.83 -11.43 4.44
CA ASN A 53 3.14 -12.04 4.56
C ASN A 53 3.52 -12.21 6.04
N GLU A 54 4.50 -13.08 6.32
CA GLU A 54 5.15 -13.20 7.64
C GLU A 54 4.19 -13.48 8.83
N VAL A 55 3.12 -14.23 8.58
CA VAL A 55 2.19 -14.67 9.63
C VAL A 55 2.89 -15.61 10.61
N SER A 56 2.69 -15.37 11.92
CA SER A 56 3.25 -16.18 13.01
C SER A 56 2.21 -16.40 14.12
N GLU A 57 2.55 -17.16 15.17
CA GLU A 57 1.63 -17.41 16.29
C GLU A 57 1.21 -16.12 17.02
N ASP A 58 2.10 -15.11 17.04
CA ASP A 58 1.91 -13.84 17.75
C ASP A 58 1.58 -12.66 16.81
N SER A 59 1.53 -12.87 15.49
CA SER A 59 1.30 -11.80 14.51
C SER A 59 0.45 -12.25 13.33
N ALA A 60 -0.53 -11.43 12.98
CA ALA A 60 -1.34 -11.59 11.78
C ALA A 60 -0.58 -11.27 10.47
N GLY A 61 0.66 -10.79 10.57
CA GLY A 61 1.50 -10.45 9.42
C GLY A 61 1.20 -9.06 8.85
N PHE A 62 1.69 -8.79 7.64
CA PHE A 62 1.47 -7.52 6.94
C PHE A 62 1.15 -7.72 5.46
N TYR A 63 0.40 -6.77 4.90
CA TYR A 63 0.24 -6.64 3.46
C TYR A 63 1.33 -5.72 2.91
N THR A 64 1.92 -6.11 1.78
CA THR A 64 2.86 -5.28 1.03
C THR A 64 2.17 -4.71 -0.19
N LEU A 65 2.09 -3.39 -0.28
CA LEU A 65 1.57 -2.67 -1.45
C LEU A 65 2.72 -2.01 -2.21
N PHE A 66 2.73 -2.21 -3.52
CA PHE A 66 3.59 -1.47 -4.44
C PHE A 66 2.75 -0.37 -5.07
N LEU A 67 3.24 0.87 -4.98
CA LEU A 67 2.57 2.05 -5.49
C LEU A 67 3.40 2.62 -6.62
N ASP A 68 2.80 2.70 -7.80
CA ASP A 68 3.43 3.33 -8.95
C ASP A 68 3.66 4.82 -8.68
N GLY A 69 4.75 5.36 -9.22
CA GLY A 69 5.01 6.79 -9.20
C GLY A 69 3.97 7.59 -9.98
N ALA A 70 3.73 8.82 -9.55
CA ALA A 70 2.83 9.75 -10.20
C ALA A 70 3.32 10.16 -11.60
N LEU A 71 2.37 10.41 -12.50
CA LEU A 71 2.67 11.03 -13.80
C LEU A 71 2.75 12.55 -13.61
N CYS A 72 3.97 13.05 -13.55
CA CYS A 72 4.25 14.45 -13.23
C CYS A 72 4.71 15.22 -14.46
N ASN A 73 4.43 16.53 -14.47
CA ASN A 73 4.97 17.43 -15.49
C ASN A 73 6.07 18.32 -14.89
N ASN A 74 6.94 18.86 -15.75
CA ASN A 74 8.09 19.64 -15.29
C ASN A 74 7.74 21.03 -14.74
N THR A 75 6.50 21.49 -14.89
CA THR A 75 6.03 22.82 -14.48
C THR A 75 5.33 22.79 -13.12
N ASP A 76 4.39 21.87 -12.95
CA ASP A 76 3.54 21.76 -11.77
C ASP A 76 3.97 20.63 -10.83
N GLY A 77 4.89 19.76 -11.26
CA GLY A 77 5.25 18.55 -10.55
C GLY A 77 4.10 17.55 -10.54
N CYS A 78 3.75 17.06 -9.35
CA CYS A 78 2.83 15.93 -9.13
C CYS A 78 1.60 16.35 -8.29
N PRO A 79 0.79 17.33 -8.74
CA PRO A 79 -0.26 17.92 -7.88
C PRO A 79 -1.37 16.95 -7.49
N VAL A 80 -1.61 15.89 -8.28
CA VAL A 80 -2.66 14.87 -8.05
C VAL A 80 -2.10 13.60 -7.40
N GLY A 81 -0.81 13.34 -7.54
CA GLY A 81 -0.20 12.07 -7.16
C GLY A 81 -0.46 10.92 -8.15
N GLY A 82 -0.06 9.71 -7.75
CA GLY A 82 -0.16 8.49 -8.51
C GLY A 82 -1.53 7.81 -8.41
N ALA A 83 -1.64 6.63 -9.02
CA ALA A 83 -2.85 5.83 -8.95
C ALA A 83 -3.10 5.37 -7.50
N VAL A 84 -4.35 5.45 -7.07
CA VAL A 84 -4.76 4.99 -5.73
C VAL A 84 -4.81 3.48 -5.66
N SER A 85 -4.40 2.96 -4.50
CA SER A 85 -4.54 1.57 -4.09
C SER A 85 -5.35 1.53 -2.80
N MET A 86 -6.33 0.62 -2.71
CA MET A 86 -7.24 0.54 -1.57
C MET A 86 -7.21 -0.85 -0.96
N LEU A 87 -6.74 -0.96 0.28
CA LEU A 87 -6.80 -2.20 1.05
C LEU A 87 -8.04 -2.21 1.94
N ILE A 88 -8.88 -3.23 1.78
CA ILE A 88 -10.05 -3.46 2.62
C ILE A 88 -9.79 -4.69 3.51
N GLN A 89 -9.88 -4.49 4.82
CA GLN A 89 -9.74 -5.54 5.83
C GLN A 89 -10.73 -5.32 6.99
N PRO A 90 -10.89 -6.27 7.93
CA PRO A 90 -11.56 -5.99 9.20
C PRO A 90 -10.89 -4.81 9.93
N HIS A 91 -11.65 -4.06 10.72
CA HIS A 91 -11.04 -3.04 11.57
C HIS A 91 -10.11 -3.67 12.63
N GLY A 92 -9.09 -2.94 13.06
CA GLY A 92 -8.17 -3.35 14.12
C GLY A 92 -7.09 -2.30 14.36
N ASP A 93 -6.20 -2.52 15.33
CA ASP A 93 -5.03 -1.67 15.48
C ASP A 93 -4.04 -1.98 14.36
N ILE A 94 -3.60 -0.95 13.62
CA ILE A 94 -2.68 -1.10 12.49
C ILE A 94 -1.57 -0.06 12.55
N THR A 95 -0.38 -0.48 12.13
CA THR A 95 0.74 0.38 11.75
C THR A 95 0.87 0.37 10.23
N ILE A 96 1.26 1.51 9.67
CA ILE A 96 1.55 1.67 8.24
C ILE A 96 2.95 2.24 8.11
N GLN A 97 3.80 1.59 7.31
CA GLN A 97 5.20 1.95 7.13
C GLN A 97 5.52 2.08 5.65
N GLU A 98 6.10 3.23 5.27
CA GLU A 98 6.76 3.40 3.97
C GLU A 98 8.11 2.68 4.02
N ILE A 99 8.35 1.77 3.07
CA ILE A 99 9.61 1.04 2.94
C ILE A 99 10.49 1.80 1.94
N ILE A 100 11.49 2.50 2.47
CA ILE A 100 12.48 3.22 1.67
C ILE A 100 13.59 2.21 1.32
N HIS A 101 13.63 1.76 0.07
CA HIS A 101 14.74 0.96 -0.41
C HIS A 101 15.91 1.89 -0.77
N GLU A 102 16.85 2.04 0.16
CA GLU A 102 18.23 2.34 -0.24
C GLU A 102 18.90 0.99 -0.57
N VAL A 103 19.57 0.92 -1.72
CA VAL A 103 20.38 -0.20 -2.25
C VAL A 103 19.67 -1.10 -3.29
N SER A 104 20.14 -0.98 -4.54
CA SER A 104 19.90 -1.95 -5.61
C SER A 104 21.06 -2.96 -5.65
N GLU A 105 20.77 -4.26 -5.64
CA GLU A 105 21.76 -5.29 -5.97
C GLU A 105 21.72 -5.62 -7.47
N VAL A 106 22.90 -5.75 -8.08
CA VAL A 106 23.03 -6.19 -9.48
C VAL A 106 22.79 -7.69 -9.54
N LEU A 107 21.68 -8.09 -10.15
CA LEU A 107 21.42 -9.49 -10.48
C LEU A 107 22.23 -9.88 -11.72
N VAL A 108 23.22 -10.75 -11.54
CA VAL A 108 23.97 -11.38 -12.64
C VAL A 108 23.34 -12.74 -12.90
N PHE A 109 22.98 -12.99 -14.16
CA PHE A 109 22.53 -14.30 -14.63
C PHE A 109 23.66 -14.91 -15.48
N ASP A 110 24.10 -16.12 -15.12
CA ASP A 110 25.08 -16.90 -15.89
C ASP A 110 24.43 -17.64 -17.08
#